data_AF-A0A6I7NMJ0-F1
#
_entry.id   AF-A0A6I7NMJ0-F1
#
_cell.length_a   1.000
_cell.length_b   1.000
_cell.length_c   1.000
_cell.angle_alpha   90.00
_cell.angle_beta   90.00
_cell.angle_gamma   90.00
#
_symmetry.space_group_name_H-M   'P 1'
#
loop_
_entity.id
_entity.type
_entity.pdbx_description
1 polymer ?
#
loop_
_entity_poly.entity_id
_entity_poly.type
_entity_poly.pdbx_seq_one_letter_code
_entity_poly.pdbx_strand_id
1 'polypeptide(L)'
;MWSLDYGRLIYFLFGIVSGLMLFTFTFVYFSIRGKHLDTSVVHKPSADVDEEDLKVLILDKQRAFKRAYKKSDINVGKLTFELSFELLEEIAQYYYPESKHATLELSVNELITLNRYITQRIDTILEKPVLKNTRNVRITKVVQAYEKKKLIDQNKLVRAYKNKVVKKTIKVTAAAVNVVNPGYWFKKLVINTTLDALTKKICLTVIGVVGEETSKIYSKKLFDRDLDFDLVDEALERLEKGEIDDDDL
;
A
#
# COMPACT_ATOMS: atom_id res chain seq x y z
N MET A 1 -61.54 -9.20 -6.03
CA MET A 1 -61.69 -7.76 -5.75
C MET A 1 -60.98 -7.49 -4.43
N TRP A 2 -59.82 -6.81 -4.48
CA TRP A 2 -59.02 -6.56 -3.28
C TRP A 2 -59.72 -5.50 -2.41
N SER A 3 -60.25 -5.90 -1.25
CA SER A 3 -60.72 -4.93 -0.26
C SER A 3 -59.51 -4.39 0.50
N LEU A 4 -59.16 -3.13 0.22
CA LEU A 4 -58.17 -2.40 1.01
C LEU A 4 -58.74 -2.19 2.41
N ASP A 5 -58.15 -2.86 3.40
CA ASP A 5 -58.44 -2.66 4.81
C ASP A 5 -57.82 -1.33 5.25
N TYR A 6 -58.64 -0.28 5.26
CA TYR A 6 -58.25 1.09 5.64
C TYR A 6 -57.58 1.15 7.02
N GLY A 7 -57.91 0.25 7.95
CA GLY A 7 -57.26 0.19 9.26
C GLY A 7 -55.78 -0.19 9.15
N ARG A 8 -55.43 -1.16 8.31
CA ARG A 8 -54.04 -1.57 8.08
C ARG A 8 -53.22 -0.48 7.39
N LEU A 9 -53.83 0.24 6.44
CA LEU A 9 -53.20 1.38 5.79
C LEU A 9 -52.86 2.47 6.81
N ILE A 10 -53.76 2.75 7.75
CA ILE A 10 -53.54 3.74 8.82
C ILE A 10 -52.38 3.31 9.73
N TYR A 11 -52.34 2.06 10.20
CA TYR A 11 -51.23 1.57 11.02
C TYR A 11 -49.88 1.61 10.29
N PHE A 12 -49.87 1.28 9.00
CA PHE A 12 -48.67 1.36 8.17
C PHE A 12 -48.16 2.81 8.03
N LEU A 13 -49.06 3.75 7.74
CA LEU A 13 -48.71 5.18 7.69
C LEU A 13 -48.24 5.70 9.04
N PHE A 14 -48.87 5.25 10.13
CA PHE A 14 -48.46 5.62 11.49
C PHE A 14 -47.05 5.11 11.82
N GLY A 15 -46.71 3.90 11.39
CA GLY A 15 -45.36 3.34 11.50
C GLY A 15 -44.32 4.12 10.69
N ILE A 16 -44.67 4.58 9.49
CA ILE A 16 -43.80 5.44 8.68
C ILE A 16 -43.56 6.78 9.38
N VAL A 17 -44.63 7.42 9.87
CA VAL A 17 -44.53 8.72 10.55
C VAL A 17 -43.75 8.61 11.86
N SER A 18 -43.98 7.56 12.65
CA SER A 18 -43.22 7.34 13.90
C SER A 18 -41.75 7.05 13.63
N GLY A 19 -41.44 6.26 12.59
CA GLY A 19 -40.08 6.00 12.14
C GLY A 19 -39.37 7.26 11.67
N LEU A 20 -40.04 8.11 10.89
CA LEU A 20 -39.53 9.41 10.45
C LEU A 20 -39.28 10.35 11.65
N MET A 21 -40.17 10.36 12.63
CA MET A 21 -39.97 11.12 13.87
C MET A 21 -38.73 10.64 14.62
N LEU A 22 -38.60 9.33 14.85
CA LEU A 22 -37.43 8.75 15.54
C LEU A 22 -36.12 9.05 14.80
N PHE A 23 -36.11 8.92 13.48
CA PHE A 23 -34.96 9.25 12.65
C PHE A 23 -34.60 10.73 12.76
N THR A 24 -35.59 11.62 12.70
CA THR A 24 -35.39 13.07 12.82
C THR A 24 -34.85 13.45 14.19
N PHE A 25 -35.40 12.88 15.28
CA PHE A 25 -34.88 13.13 16.62
C PHE A 25 -33.43 12.65 16.79
N THR A 26 -33.12 11.47 16.26
CA THR A 26 -31.76 10.92 16.29
C THR A 26 -30.80 11.81 15.48
N PHE A 27 -31.21 12.25 14.30
CA PHE A 27 -30.42 13.14 13.44
C PHE A 27 -30.17 14.51 14.10
N VAL A 28 -31.18 15.11 14.71
CA VAL A 28 -31.06 16.38 15.44
C VAL A 28 -30.15 16.22 16.66
N TYR A 29 -30.30 15.14 17.43
CA TYR A 29 -29.42 14.83 18.56
C TYR A 29 -27.95 14.72 18.12
N PHE A 30 -27.66 13.94 17.07
CA PHE A 30 -26.30 13.83 16.53
C PHE A 30 -25.79 15.14 15.91
N SER A 31 -26.65 15.93 15.28
CA SER A 31 -26.27 17.23 14.69
C SER A 31 -25.93 18.28 15.75
N ILE A 32 -26.70 18.34 16.84
CA ILE A 32 -26.42 19.24 17.97
C ILE A 32 -25.15 18.78 18.69
N ARG A 33 -25.05 17.49 19.01
CA ARG A 33 -23.83 16.92 19.62
C ARG A 33 -22.61 17.10 18.72
N GLY A 34 -22.78 16.94 17.40
CA GLY A 34 -21.76 17.15 16.38
C GLY A 34 -21.21 18.58 16.34
N LYS A 35 -22.03 19.58 16.65
CA LYS A 35 -21.61 21.00 16.74
C LYS A 35 -20.86 21.35 18.03
N HIS A 36 -20.97 20.51 19.05
CA HIS A 36 -20.28 20.68 20.34
C HIS A 36 -19.12 19.71 20.55
N LEU A 37 -18.86 18.83 19.58
CA LEU A 37 -17.65 18.02 19.54
C LEU A 37 -16.52 18.95 19.08
N ASP A 38 -15.79 19.47 20.07
CA ASP A 38 -14.61 20.26 19.83
C ASP A 38 -13.56 19.38 19.13
N THR A 39 -13.40 19.59 17.83
CA THR A 39 -12.47 18.86 16.97
C THR A 39 -11.01 19.12 17.34
N SER A 40 -10.76 20.04 18.28
CA SER A 40 -9.44 20.37 18.82
C SER A 40 -9.04 19.56 20.06
N VAL A 41 -9.92 18.70 20.62
CA VAL A 41 -9.55 17.77 21.69
C VAL A 41 -8.76 16.60 21.10
N VAL A 42 -7.55 16.92 20.65
CA VAL A 42 -6.54 15.96 20.22
C VAL A 42 -6.00 15.30 21.48
N HIS A 43 -6.25 14.00 21.64
CA HIS A 43 -5.65 13.23 22.73
C HIS A 43 -4.13 13.26 22.55
N LYS A 44 -3.44 13.98 23.44
CA LYS A 44 -1.98 14.09 23.37
C LYS A 44 -1.35 12.71 23.60
N PRO A 45 -0.19 12.44 22.99
CA PRO A 45 0.54 11.21 23.28
C PRO A 45 0.75 11.04 24.78
N SER A 46 0.67 9.81 25.28
CA SER A 46 0.88 9.53 26.70
C SER A 46 2.37 9.38 27.06
N ALA A 47 3.22 9.18 26.06
CA ALA A 47 4.67 9.06 26.21
C ALA A 47 5.41 10.19 25.46
N ASP A 48 6.55 10.61 26.02
CA ASP A 48 7.55 11.40 25.31
C ASP A 48 8.42 10.43 24.51
N VAL A 49 8.41 10.59 23.18
CA VAL A 49 8.92 9.60 22.24
C VAL A 49 10.14 10.17 21.53
N ASP A 50 11.24 9.40 21.54
CA ASP A 50 12.49 9.77 20.85
C ASP A 50 12.34 9.58 19.33
N GLU A 51 12.73 10.61 18.57
CA GLU A 51 12.71 10.61 17.11
C GLU A 51 13.75 9.64 16.52
N GLU A 52 14.87 9.40 17.21
CA GLU A 52 15.89 8.46 16.73
C GLU A 52 15.42 7.00 16.83
N ASP A 53 14.66 6.65 17.87
CA ASP A 53 14.08 5.31 18.02
C ASP A 53 13.06 5.01 16.90
N LEU A 54 12.25 6.01 16.52
CA LEU A 54 11.31 5.89 15.40
C LEU A 54 12.05 5.65 14.07
N LYS A 55 13.18 6.33 13.88
CA LYS A 55 14.03 6.10 12.71
C LYS A 55 14.62 4.69 12.70
N VAL A 56 15.03 4.17 13.86
CA VAL A 56 15.51 2.78 13.98
C VAL A 56 14.40 1.79 13.60
N LEU A 57 13.18 1.98 14.09
CA LEU A 57 12.00 1.16 13.73
C LEU A 57 11.78 1.12 12.21
N ILE A 58 11.80 2.29 11.55
CA ILE A 58 11.64 2.40 10.10
C ILE A 58 12.75 1.65 9.36
N LEU A 59 14.01 1.87 9.76
CA LEU A 59 15.17 1.23 9.14
C LEU A 59 15.15 -0.29 9.34
N ASP A 60 14.68 -0.77 10.48
CA ASP A 60 14.58 -2.19 10.77
C ASP A 60 13.54 -2.89 9.91
N LYS A 61 12.39 -2.27 9.67
CA LYS A 61 11.38 -2.79 8.72
C LYS A 61 11.89 -2.76 7.29
N GLN A 62 12.61 -1.72 6.88
CA GLN A 62 13.30 -1.67 5.59
C GLN A 62 14.37 -2.76 5.44
N ARG A 63 15.16 -3.04 6.49
CA ARG A 63 16.13 -4.14 6.51
C ARG A 63 15.43 -5.51 6.47
N ALA A 64 14.32 -5.66 7.18
CA ALA A 64 13.50 -6.88 7.14
C ALA A 64 12.98 -7.12 5.71
N PHE A 65 12.49 -6.08 5.04
CA PHE A 65 12.10 -6.13 3.64
C PHE A 65 13.27 -6.59 2.75
N LYS A 66 14.44 -5.95 2.84
CA LYS A 66 15.64 -6.32 2.04
C LYS A 66 16.02 -7.80 2.23
N ARG A 67 15.96 -8.32 3.46
CA ARG A 67 16.26 -9.72 3.79
C ARG A 67 15.25 -10.68 3.18
N ALA A 68 13.96 -10.36 3.27
CA ALA A 68 12.90 -11.18 2.70
C ALA A 68 12.87 -11.12 1.17
N TYR A 69 13.11 -9.95 0.58
CA TYR A 69 13.13 -9.72 -0.87
C TYR A 69 14.07 -10.66 -1.63
N LYS A 70 15.21 -11.04 -1.02
CA LYS A 70 16.18 -11.99 -1.60
C LYS A 70 15.60 -13.41 -1.79
N LYS A 71 14.43 -13.73 -1.23
CA LYS A 71 13.77 -15.03 -1.38
C LYS A 71 12.84 -15.01 -2.59
N SER A 72 13.09 -15.88 -3.57
CA SER A 72 12.50 -15.83 -4.93
C SER A 72 10.98 -16.08 -5.04
N ASP A 73 10.27 -16.39 -3.97
CA ASP A 73 8.86 -16.83 -4.00
C ASP A 73 7.91 -15.93 -3.19
N ILE A 74 8.38 -14.75 -2.77
CA ILE A 74 7.58 -13.85 -1.93
C ILE A 74 6.75 -12.88 -2.80
N ASN A 75 5.48 -12.69 -2.43
CA ASN A 75 4.66 -11.63 -2.99
C ASN A 75 5.12 -10.28 -2.41
N VAL A 76 5.89 -9.53 -3.21
CA VAL A 76 6.51 -8.26 -2.83
C VAL A 76 5.49 -7.24 -2.33
N GLY A 77 4.33 -7.13 -3.01
CA GLY A 77 3.28 -6.19 -2.60
C GLY A 77 2.68 -6.55 -1.24
N LYS A 78 2.43 -7.85 -1.01
CA LYS A 78 1.95 -8.35 0.28
C LYS A 78 2.97 -8.10 1.40
N LEU A 79 4.25 -8.42 1.15
CA LEU A 79 5.32 -8.19 2.12
C LEU A 79 5.45 -6.69 2.48
N THR A 80 5.36 -5.81 1.48
CA THR A 80 5.41 -4.35 1.69
C THR A 80 4.26 -3.90 2.59
N PHE A 81 3.05 -4.38 2.32
CA PHE A 81 1.88 -4.06 3.13
C PHE A 81 2.01 -4.56 4.57
N GLU A 82 2.39 -5.83 4.76
CA GLU A 82 2.56 -6.42 6.10
C GLU A 82 3.58 -5.66 6.93
N LEU A 83 4.77 -5.38 6.38
CA LEU A 83 5.80 -4.63 7.10
C LEU A 83 5.41 -3.18 7.38
N SER A 84 4.67 -2.55 6.47
CA SER A 84 4.17 -1.18 6.68
C SER A 84 3.10 -1.13 7.77
N PHE A 85 2.25 -2.15 7.84
CA PHE A 85 1.21 -2.26 8.86
C PHE A 85 1.80 -2.59 10.24
N GLU A 86 2.75 -3.51 10.31
CA GLU A 86 3.50 -3.78 11.55
C GLU A 86 4.24 -2.53 12.04
N LEU A 87 4.86 -1.76 11.14
CA LEU A 87 5.51 -0.51 11.49
C LEU A 87 4.53 0.50 12.10
N LEU A 88 3.33 0.60 11.51
CA LEU A 88 2.27 1.46 12.03
C LEU A 88 1.85 1.03 13.43
N GLU A 89 1.66 -0.26 13.66
CA GLU A 89 1.33 -0.81 14.99
C GLU A 89 2.41 -0.51 16.02
N GLU A 90 3.68 -0.74 15.68
CA GLU A 90 4.82 -0.47 16.57
C GLU A 90 4.93 1.02 16.93
N ILE A 91 4.78 1.92 15.95
CA ILE A 91 4.77 3.37 16.18
C ILE A 91 3.58 3.76 17.07
N ALA A 92 2.38 3.24 16.77
CA ALA A 92 1.20 3.53 17.55
C ALA A 92 1.38 3.12 19.02
N GLN A 93 1.90 1.91 19.25
CA GLN A 93 2.20 1.40 20.58
C GLN A 93 3.27 2.24 21.28
N TYR A 94 4.24 2.79 20.53
CA TYR A 94 5.28 3.61 21.13
C TYR A 94 4.74 4.95 21.66
N TYR A 95 3.80 5.57 20.94
CA TYR A 95 3.13 6.81 21.38
C TYR A 95 2.04 6.58 22.43
N TYR A 96 1.40 5.40 22.44
CA TYR A 96 0.31 5.05 23.34
C TYR A 96 0.51 3.67 24.00
N PRO A 97 1.55 3.48 24.83
CA PRO A 97 1.93 2.17 25.37
C PRO A 97 0.88 1.55 26.30
N GLU A 98 0.10 2.38 26.98
CA GLU A 98 -0.96 1.94 27.90
C GLU A 98 -2.27 1.59 27.17
N SER A 99 -2.38 1.91 25.87
CA SER A 99 -3.59 1.60 25.10
C SER A 99 -3.58 0.15 24.65
N LYS A 100 -4.67 -0.57 24.92
CA LYS A 100 -4.91 -1.92 24.39
C LYS A 100 -5.07 -1.93 22.86
N HIS A 101 -5.50 -0.81 22.29
CA HIS A 101 -5.76 -0.64 20.88
C HIS A 101 -5.12 0.66 20.38
N ALA A 102 -3.79 0.77 20.51
CA ALA A 102 -3.02 1.97 20.18
C ALA A 102 -3.29 2.47 18.75
N THR A 103 -3.52 1.57 17.79
CA THR A 103 -3.86 1.93 16.39
C THR A 103 -5.19 2.65 16.22
N LEU A 104 -6.06 2.62 17.23
CA LEU A 104 -7.39 3.24 17.25
C LEU A 104 -7.42 4.55 18.06
N GLU A 105 -6.29 5.02 18.57
CA GLU A 105 -6.18 6.29 19.31
C GLU A 105 -6.22 7.52 18.40
N LEU A 106 -6.12 7.31 17.08
CA LEU A 106 -6.34 8.37 16.11
C LEU A 106 -7.83 8.71 15.98
N SER A 107 -8.12 10.01 15.95
CA SER A 107 -9.42 10.50 15.52
C SER A 107 -9.65 10.20 14.03
N VAL A 108 -10.92 10.20 13.61
CA VAL A 108 -11.29 10.02 12.20
C VAL A 108 -10.60 11.05 11.29
N ASN A 109 -10.46 12.29 11.76
CA ASN A 109 -9.78 13.35 10.99
C ASN A 109 -8.29 13.08 10.81
N GLU A 110 -7.62 12.56 11.84
CA GLU A 110 -6.20 12.20 11.78
C GLU A 110 -5.98 11.00 10.87
N LEU A 111 -6.86 9.99 10.92
CA LEU A 111 -6.80 8.86 10.00
C LEU A 111 -6.99 9.28 8.54
N ILE A 112 -7.97 10.15 8.25
CA ILE A 112 -8.18 10.71 6.90
C ILE A 112 -6.94 11.51 6.46
N THR A 113 -6.35 12.27 7.38
CA THR A 113 -5.16 13.08 7.11
C THR A 113 -3.95 12.21 6.82
N LEU A 114 -3.71 11.15 7.61
CA LEU A 114 -2.67 10.15 7.37
C LEU A 114 -2.83 9.52 5.98
N ASN A 115 -4.04 9.08 5.66
CA ASN A 115 -4.33 8.48 4.36
C ASN A 115 -4.06 9.45 3.20
N ARG A 116 -4.46 10.71 3.35
CA ARG A 116 -4.20 11.76 2.35
C ARG A 116 -2.70 11.96 2.14
N TYR A 117 -1.90 12.06 3.20
CA TYR A 117 -0.45 12.24 3.08
C TYR A 117 0.24 11.05 2.42
N ILE A 118 -0.10 9.82 2.84
CA ILE A 118 0.40 8.61 2.19
C ILE A 118 0.01 8.61 0.71
N THR A 119 -1.24 8.92 0.38
CA THR A 119 -1.73 8.94 -1.00
C THR A 119 -1.02 10.00 -1.85
N GLN A 120 -0.85 11.21 -1.34
CA GLN A 120 -0.13 12.30 -2.03
C GLN A 120 1.31 11.89 -2.31
N ARG A 121 1.98 11.28 -1.34
CA ARG A 121 3.38 10.86 -1.50
C ARG A 121 3.52 9.69 -2.49
N ILE A 122 2.55 8.78 -2.51
CA ILE A 122 2.46 7.74 -3.56
C ILE A 122 2.24 8.39 -4.93
N ASP A 123 1.37 9.40 -5.05
CA ASP A 123 1.13 10.09 -6.32
C ASP A 123 2.42 10.73 -6.85
N THR A 124 3.18 11.42 -5.99
CA THR A 124 4.50 11.98 -6.34
C THR A 124 5.48 10.92 -6.87
N ILE A 125 5.52 9.73 -6.27
CA ILE A 125 6.37 8.62 -6.75
C ILE A 125 5.90 8.16 -8.13
N LEU A 126 4.59 8.05 -8.35
CA LEU A 126 4.01 7.58 -9.61
C LEU A 126 4.10 8.61 -10.74
N GLU A 127 4.27 9.90 -10.43
CA GLU A 127 4.42 10.96 -11.44
C GLU A 127 5.79 10.98 -12.13
N LYS A 128 6.78 10.27 -11.58
CA LYS A 128 8.14 10.22 -12.14
C LYS A 128 8.16 9.57 -13.53
N PRO A 129 9.02 10.01 -14.47
CA PRO A 129 8.95 9.61 -15.88
C PRO A 129 8.97 8.09 -16.13
N VAL A 130 9.73 7.34 -15.32
CA VAL A 130 9.80 5.86 -15.41
C VAL A 130 8.49 5.17 -14.98
N LEU A 131 7.75 5.76 -14.04
CA LEU A 131 6.54 5.19 -13.44
C LEU A 131 5.25 5.84 -13.93
N LYS A 132 5.32 6.99 -14.59
CA LYS A 132 4.17 7.77 -15.07
C LYS A 132 3.20 6.96 -15.92
N ASN A 133 3.71 6.01 -16.71
CA ASN A 133 2.88 5.15 -17.55
C ASN A 133 2.09 4.10 -16.74
N THR A 134 2.52 3.76 -15.52
CA THR A 134 1.81 2.82 -14.65
C THR A 134 0.50 3.40 -14.12
N ARG A 135 0.39 4.74 -13.97
CA ARG A 135 -0.82 5.44 -13.53
C ARG A 135 -2.05 5.16 -14.40
N ASN A 136 -1.82 4.93 -15.70
CA ASN A 136 -2.87 4.66 -16.68
C ASN A 136 -3.17 3.16 -16.87
N VAL A 137 -2.53 2.29 -16.09
CA VAL A 137 -2.77 0.85 -16.16
C VAL A 137 -4.10 0.52 -15.49
N ARG A 138 -5.02 -0.05 -16.26
CA ARG A 138 -6.30 -0.55 -15.73
C ARG A 138 -6.05 -1.69 -14.74
N ILE A 139 -6.74 -1.67 -13.60
CA ILE A 139 -6.71 -2.74 -12.59
C ILE A 139 -6.98 -4.12 -13.20
N THR A 140 -7.86 -4.22 -14.19
CA THR A 140 -8.12 -5.46 -14.93
C THR A 140 -6.84 -6.09 -15.53
N LYS A 141 -5.91 -5.27 -16.05
CA LYS A 141 -4.64 -5.76 -16.58
C LYS A 141 -3.73 -6.31 -15.48
N VAL A 142 -3.74 -5.69 -14.30
CA VAL A 142 -3.00 -6.16 -13.11
C VAL A 142 -3.55 -7.52 -12.65
N VAL A 143 -4.87 -7.63 -12.53
CA VAL A 143 -5.55 -8.88 -12.14
C VAL A 143 -5.24 -10.00 -13.15
N GLN A 144 -5.37 -9.73 -14.44
CA GLN A 144 -5.04 -10.70 -15.50
C GLN A 144 -3.58 -11.14 -15.46
N ALA A 145 -2.64 -10.23 -15.17
CA ALA A 145 -1.23 -10.57 -15.02
C ALA A 145 -1.00 -11.48 -13.80
N TYR A 146 -1.65 -11.19 -12.68
CA TYR A 146 -1.61 -12.02 -11.48
C TYR A 146 -2.19 -13.41 -11.71
N GLU A 147 -3.36 -13.51 -12.35
CA GLU A 147 -3.98 -14.78 -12.70
C GLU A 147 -3.10 -15.62 -13.63
N LYS A 148 -2.49 -15.00 -14.65
CA LYS A 148 -1.52 -15.67 -15.53
C LYS A 148 -0.31 -16.19 -14.76
N LYS A 149 0.25 -15.40 -13.83
CA LYS A 149 1.35 -15.84 -12.96
C LYS A 149 0.93 -17.05 -12.13
N LYS A 150 -0.22 -16.97 -11.46
CA LYS A 150 -0.78 -18.06 -10.65
C LYS A 150 -0.99 -19.33 -11.47
N LEU A 151 -1.51 -19.23 -12.68
CA LEU A 151 -1.71 -20.37 -13.58
C LEU A 151 -0.38 -21.00 -14.04
N ILE A 152 0.67 -20.19 -14.23
CA ILE A 152 2.02 -20.68 -14.57
C ILE A 152 2.65 -21.42 -13.39
N ASP A 153 2.50 -20.88 -12.17
CA ASP A 153 3.11 -21.44 -10.95
C ASP A 153 2.36 -22.68 -10.45
N GLN A 154 1.03 -22.72 -10.59
CA GLN A 154 0.18 -23.81 -10.10
C GLN A 154 0.06 -24.98 -11.07
N ASN A 155 0.35 -24.80 -12.36
CA ASN A 155 0.32 -25.90 -13.31
C ASN A 155 1.53 -26.83 -13.13
N LYS A 156 1.34 -27.90 -12.36
CA LYS A 156 2.19 -29.11 -12.42
C LYS A 156 2.38 -29.60 -13.87
N LEU A 157 1.40 -29.37 -14.75
CA LEU A 157 1.47 -29.67 -16.18
C LEU A 157 2.46 -28.78 -16.95
N VAL A 158 2.62 -27.50 -16.63
CA VAL A 158 3.60 -26.61 -17.32
C VAL A 158 5.02 -26.94 -16.88
N ARG A 159 5.23 -27.28 -15.59
CA ARG A 159 6.51 -27.85 -15.10
C ARG A 159 6.79 -29.23 -15.72
N ALA A 160 5.78 -30.08 -15.93
CA ALA A 160 5.94 -31.40 -16.57
C ALA A 160 6.14 -31.33 -18.10
N TYR A 161 5.44 -30.43 -18.81
CA TYR A 161 5.61 -30.18 -20.25
C TYR A 161 6.97 -29.57 -20.55
N LYS A 162 7.49 -28.65 -19.70
CA LYS A 162 8.88 -28.18 -19.75
C LYS A 162 9.90 -29.33 -19.62
N ASN A 163 9.58 -30.37 -18.86
CA ASN A 163 10.51 -31.47 -18.57
C ASN A 163 10.48 -32.65 -19.54
N LYS A 164 9.36 -32.93 -20.24
CA LYS A 164 9.25 -34.10 -21.13
C LYS A 164 8.99 -33.82 -22.62
N VAL A 165 8.33 -32.73 -23.01
CA VAL A 165 7.98 -32.48 -24.43
C VAL A 165 8.90 -31.44 -25.10
N VAL A 166 9.53 -30.56 -24.33
CA VAL A 166 10.42 -29.49 -24.85
C VAL A 166 11.84 -29.99 -25.18
N LYS A 167 12.25 -31.18 -24.71
CA LYS A 167 13.65 -31.62 -24.82
C LYS A 167 14.10 -32.10 -26.21
N LYS A 168 13.20 -32.52 -27.12
CA LYS A 168 13.62 -33.10 -28.41
C LYS A 168 13.22 -32.32 -29.66
N THR A 169 12.11 -31.59 -29.65
CA THR A 169 11.62 -30.90 -30.87
C THR A 169 11.68 -29.37 -30.81
N ILE A 170 11.86 -28.76 -29.62
CA ILE A 170 12.02 -27.30 -29.48
C ILE A 170 13.51 -26.89 -29.46
N LYS A 171 14.41 -27.80 -29.08
CA LYS A 171 15.86 -27.51 -29.03
C LYS A 171 16.50 -27.22 -30.39
N VAL A 172 15.89 -27.64 -31.50
CA VAL A 172 16.47 -27.39 -32.83
C VAL A 172 15.83 -26.17 -33.50
N THR A 173 14.55 -25.88 -33.26
CA THR A 173 13.85 -24.75 -33.91
C THR A 173 13.79 -23.48 -33.07
N ALA A 174 13.73 -23.55 -31.73
CA ALA A 174 13.73 -22.36 -30.87
C ALA A 174 15.13 -21.91 -30.42
N ALA A 175 16.12 -22.82 -30.44
CA ALA A 175 17.52 -22.45 -30.18
C ALA A 175 18.15 -21.70 -31.36
N ALA A 176 17.73 -22.00 -32.60
CA ALA A 176 18.30 -21.36 -33.78
C ALA A 176 17.80 -19.91 -34.01
N VAL A 177 16.60 -19.55 -33.52
CA VAL A 177 15.98 -18.25 -33.87
C VAL A 177 16.18 -17.16 -32.81
N ASN A 178 16.62 -17.47 -31.57
CA ASN A 178 16.74 -16.45 -30.51
C ASN A 178 17.99 -16.55 -29.59
N VAL A 179 18.92 -17.48 -29.82
CA VAL A 179 20.17 -17.56 -29.03
C VAL A 179 21.27 -16.64 -29.61
N VAL A 180 21.12 -16.18 -30.85
CA VAL A 180 22.18 -15.43 -31.57
C VAL A 180 22.08 -13.91 -31.41
N ASN A 181 21.12 -13.38 -30.64
CA ASN A 181 21.04 -11.94 -30.38
C ASN A 181 21.52 -11.60 -28.95
N PRO A 182 22.82 -11.33 -28.74
CA PRO A 182 23.34 -10.90 -27.45
C PRO A 182 22.67 -9.62 -26.94
N GLY A 183 22.20 -8.74 -27.84
CA GLY A 183 21.42 -7.57 -27.48
C GLY A 183 20.05 -7.89 -26.87
N TYR A 184 19.41 -9.00 -27.21
CA TYR A 184 18.14 -9.44 -26.59
C TYR A 184 18.36 -9.91 -25.16
N TRP A 185 19.40 -10.71 -24.92
CA TRP A 185 19.75 -11.19 -23.57
C TRP A 185 20.27 -10.06 -22.69
N PHE A 186 21.05 -9.14 -23.24
CA PHE A 186 21.49 -7.92 -22.56
C PHE A 186 20.31 -7.02 -22.21
N LYS A 187 19.44 -6.69 -23.18
CA LYS A 187 18.21 -5.93 -22.90
C LYS A 187 17.36 -6.62 -21.84
N LYS A 188 17.18 -7.94 -21.92
CA LYS A 188 16.38 -8.70 -20.96
C LYS A 188 17.02 -8.73 -19.56
N LEU A 189 18.34 -8.86 -19.45
CA LEU A 189 19.06 -8.81 -18.17
C LEU A 189 18.98 -7.41 -17.57
N VAL A 190 19.38 -6.38 -18.33
CA VAL A 190 19.35 -4.99 -17.88
C VAL A 190 17.93 -4.58 -17.50
N ILE A 191 16.93 -4.83 -18.35
CA ILE A 191 15.53 -4.47 -18.06
C ILE A 191 15.01 -5.20 -16.80
N ASN A 192 15.29 -6.51 -16.64
CA ASN A 192 14.80 -7.23 -15.47
C ASN A 192 15.51 -6.78 -14.18
N THR A 193 16.81 -6.54 -14.22
CA THR A 193 17.58 -6.04 -13.07
C THR A 193 17.15 -4.63 -12.70
N THR A 194 16.96 -3.73 -13.68
CA THR A 194 16.46 -2.37 -13.45
C THR A 194 15.05 -2.38 -12.88
N LEU A 195 14.16 -3.24 -13.39
CA LEU A 195 12.79 -3.37 -12.86
C LEU A 195 12.77 -3.95 -11.45
N ASP A 196 13.65 -4.91 -11.13
CA ASP A 196 13.76 -5.52 -9.81
C ASP A 196 14.31 -4.51 -8.78
N ALA A 197 15.38 -3.79 -9.12
CA ALA A 197 15.95 -2.73 -8.30
C ALA A 197 14.96 -1.59 -8.06
N LEU A 198 14.25 -1.17 -9.11
CA LEU A 198 13.19 -0.16 -9.04
C LEU A 198 12.05 -0.63 -8.12
N THR A 199 11.57 -1.87 -8.29
CA THR A 199 10.50 -2.44 -7.45
C THR A 199 10.92 -2.48 -5.99
N LYS A 200 12.14 -2.98 -5.70
CA LYS A 200 12.73 -2.99 -4.36
C LYS A 200 12.79 -1.58 -3.77
N LYS A 201 13.23 -0.59 -4.53
CA LYS A 201 13.33 0.80 -4.07
C LYS A 201 11.96 1.40 -3.77
N ILE A 202 10.98 1.22 -4.66
CA ILE A 202 9.60 1.69 -4.44
C ILE A 202 9.03 1.12 -3.14
N CYS A 203 9.19 -0.18 -2.91
CA CYS A 203 8.69 -0.81 -1.69
C CYS A 203 9.38 -0.29 -0.42
N LEU A 204 10.70 -0.07 -0.46
CA LEU A 204 11.43 0.55 0.65
C LEU A 204 10.96 1.98 0.92
N THR A 205 10.70 2.75 -0.13
CA THR A 205 10.14 4.09 -0.03
C THR A 205 8.74 4.06 0.59
N VAL A 206 7.86 3.18 0.14
CA VAL A 206 6.50 3.04 0.71
C VAL A 206 6.57 2.75 2.21
N ILE A 207 7.43 1.82 2.64
CA ILE A 207 7.62 1.50 4.07
C ILE A 207 8.12 2.75 4.83
N GLY A 208 9.08 3.48 4.26
CA GLY A 208 9.60 4.72 4.86
C GLY A 208 8.52 5.78 5.03
N VAL A 209 7.80 6.10 3.94
CA VAL A 209 6.69 7.05 3.92
C VAL A 209 5.64 6.70 4.96
N VAL A 210 5.20 5.43 5.03
CA VAL A 210 4.21 5.01 6.02
C VAL A 210 4.73 5.25 7.43
N GLY A 211 5.98 4.90 7.73
CA GLY A 211 6.55 5.11 9.05
C GLY A 211 6.70 6.59 9.43
N GLU A 212 7.15 7.42 8.49
CA GLU A 212 7.31 8.86 8.68
C GLU A 212 5.96 9.56 8.92
N GLU A 213 5.00 9.33 8.02
CA GLU A 213 3.69 9.97 8.13
C GLU A 213 2.92 9.45 9.35
N THR A 214 3.06 8.17 9.69
CA THR A 214 2.51 7.63 10.94
C THR A 214 3.14 8.32 12.15
N SER A 215 4.46 8.44 12.20
CA SER A 215 5.16 9.10 13.32
C SER A 215 4.72 10.56 13.48
N LYS A 216 4.58 11.31 12.38
CA LYS A 216 4.10 12.70 12.40
C LYS A 216 2.65 12.80 12.90
N ILE A 217 1.76 11.92 12.41
CA ILE A 217 0.35 11.88 12.82
C ILE A 217 0.21 11.51 14.29
N TYR A 218 0.94 10.49 14.77
CA TYR A 218 0.83 10.03 16.16
C TYR A 218 1.48 11.00 17.15
N SER A 219 2.59 11.62 16.79
CA SER A 219 3.21 12.69 17.60
C SER A 219 2.37 13.95 17.73
N LYS A 220 1.35 14.11 16.87
CA LYS A 220 0.57 15.35 16.69
C LYS A 220 1.43 16.56 16.27
N LYS A 221 2.69 16.36 15.85
CA LYS A 221 3.65 17.40 15.46
C LYS A 221 3.55 17.83 13.97
N LEU A 222 2.52 17.39 13.27
CA LEU A 222 2.30 17.63 11.82
C LEU A 222 2.32 19.07 11.32
N PHE A 223 2.36 20.05 12.21
CA PHE A 223 2.31 21.45 11.84
C PHE A 223 3.68 22.12 11.71
N ASP A 224 4.79 21.43 12.02
CA ASP A 224 6.09 22.10 12.11
C ASP A 224 7.14 21.75 11.04
N ARG A 225 7.19 20.55 10.42
CA ARG A 225 8.21 20.26 9.39
C ARG A 225 7.83 19.19 8.37
N ASP A 226 8.05 19.52 7.10
CA ASP A 226 8.21 18.57 6.00
C ASP A 226 9.52 17.80 6.20
N LEU A 227 9.42 16.55 6.65
CA LEU A 227 10.55 15.62 6.56
C LEU A 227 10.69 15.17 5.10
N ASP A 228 11.62 15.80 4.41
CA ASP A 228 12.03 15.46 3.06
C ASP A 228 13.10 14.37 3.13
N PHE A 229 12.79 13.20 2.57
CA PHE A 229 13.75 12.10 2.50
C PHE A 229 14.23 12.01 1.05
N ASP A 230 15.31 12.75 0.79
CA ASP A 230 16.07 12.87 -0.47
C ASP A 230 16.55 11.53 -1.07
N LEU A 231 16.35 10.42 -0.34
CA LEU A 231 16.67 9.04 -0.74
C LEU A 231 15.88 8.55 -1.97
N VAL A 232 14.76 9.19 -2.27
CA VAL A 232 13.84 8.85 -3.37
C VAL A 232 14.22 9.59 -4.64
N ASP A 233 14.63 10.84 -4.54
CA ASP A 233 15.00 11.68 -5.69
C ASP A 233 16.36 11.30 -6.24
N GLU A 234 17.36 11.06 -5.38
CA GLU A 234 18.70 10.63 -5.80
C GLU A 234 18.70 9.26 -6.50
N ALA A 235 17.89 8.31 -6.02
CA ALA A 235 17.76 6.99 -6.64
C ALA A 235 16.98 7.03 -7.96
N LEU A 236 16.13 8.03 -8.16
CA LEU A 236 15.30 8.18 -9.36
C LEU A 236 15.97 9.04 -10.43
N GLU A 237 16.82 9.99 -10.05
CA GLU A 237 17.74 10.67 -10.99
C GLU A 237 18.79 9.71 -11.57
N ARG A 238 19.34 8.79 -10.76
CA ARG A 238 20.32 7.79 -11.24
C ARG A 238 19.70 6.81 -12.24
N LEU A 239 18.40 6.54 -12.10
CA LEU A 239 17.62 5.76 -13.07
C LEU A 239 17.38 6.48 -14.41
N GLU A 240 17.20 7.81 -14.40
CA GLU A 240 17.12 8.60 -15.64
C GLU A 240 18.46 8.66 -16.37
N LYS A 241 19.59 8.60 -15.64
CA LYS A 241 20.94 8.62 -16.18
C LYS A 241 21.46 7.24 -16.63
N GLY A 242 20.79 6.15 -16.27
CA GLY A 242 21.17 4.79 -16.67
C GLY A 242 22.40 4.24 -15.94
N GLU A 243 22.77 4.82 -14.81
CA GLU A 243 23.90 4.37 -13.98
C GLU A 243 23.42 3.34 -12.97
N ILE A 244 23.98 2.13 -13.04
CA ILE A 244 23.75 1.03 -12.09
C ILE A 244 25.01 0.98 -11.22
N ASP A 245 24.89 1.13 -9.89
CA ASP A 245 26.02 0.94 -8.98
C ASP A 245 26.54 -0.51 -9.07
N ASP A 246 27.85 -0.65 -9.26
CA ASP A 246 28.59 -1.92 -9.25
C ASP A 246 28.73 -2.53 -7.83
N ASP A 247 28.24 -1.84 -6.79
CA ASP A 247 28.39 -2.26 -5.37
C ASP A 247 27.35 -3.31 -4.90
N ASP A 248 26.48 -3.80 -5.78
CA ASP A 248 25.42 -4.78 -5.44
C ASP A 248 25.66 -6.19 -6.05
N LEU A 249 26.92 -6.55 -6.37
CA LEU A 249 27.36 -7.93 -6.67
C LEU A 249 27.62 -8.76 -5.39
#